data_AF-A0A2T2NJ53-F1
#
_entry.id   AF-A0A2T2NJ53-F1
#
_cell.length_a   1.000
_cell.length_b   1.000
_cell.length_c   1.000
_cell.angle_alpha   90.00
_cell.angle_beta   90.00
_cell.angle_gamma   90.00
#
_symmetry.space_group_name_H-M   'P 1'
#
loop_
_entity.id
_entity.type
_entity.pdbx_description
1 polymer ?
#
loop_
_entity_poly.entity_id
_entity_poly.type
_entity_poly.pdbx_seq_one_letter_code
_entity_poly.pdbx_strand_id
1 'polypeptide(L)'
;MPFPNHPTLPPATLPLLCALFTLPSQTSATTFLLPLPSLLTAHQHSLSTSPNPYSPHTPWSHAPICHHASGPSPAKYCAYTSNTTGALGFTAITTPARARSAASAMLAENPAGVFLSHLHGQGEGDAAWPFDVVAVPGKGMGVVATRRIARLEVLMVDRAVLVVDLDIEEEMRDRGKRINHACTPNAFVLFSPTGLSVAVKAYRDIEPGEEITISYLLLGQPHASRSSTLARWGFSCTCALCALDPAARLASDARRELIQQSAHRILGLWREGKVHDAISLAKKSAELIIEEDVWPLLTDEYALLARLSLAVGEREEAEEYGRMCWELLRDLGFLGEEEEEEEWSLEGLLEMLGGRGMYG
;
A
#
# COMPACT_ATOMS: atom_id res chain seq x y z
N MET A 1 -19.14 0.47 -48.93
CA MET A 1 -17.84 -0.05 -48.47
C MET A 1 -17.99 -0.32 -46.98
N PRO A 2 -17.68 -1.54 -46.49
CA PRO A 2 -17.93 -1.89 -45.10
C PRO A 2 -16.87 -1.26 -44.18
N PHE A 3 -17.32 -0.83 -43.00
CA PHE A 3 -16.51 -0.21 -41.94
C PHE A 3 -15.43 -1.17 -41.41
N PRO A 4 -14.22 -0.68 -41.04
CA PRO A 4 -13.25 -1.52 -40.35
C PRO A 4 -13.69 -1.75 -38.90
N ASN A 5 -13.50 -2.99 -38.46
CA ASN A 5 -13.85 -3.50 -37.13
C ASN A 5 -13.21 -2.67 -36.00
N HIS A 6 -14.04 -2.16 -35.09
CA HIS A 6 -13.57 -1.67 -33.79
C HIS A 6 -13.00 -2.83 -32.96
N PRO A 7 -11.84 -2.68 -32.31
CA PRO A 7 -11.38 -3.66 -31.34
C PRO A 7 -12.33 -3.63 -30.13
N THR A 8 -12.90 -4.79 -29.83
CA THR A 8 -13.71 -5.01 -28.63
C THR A 8 -12.77 -5.12 -27.44
N LEU A 9 -12.83 -4.15 -26.52
CA LEU A 9 -12.18 -4.27 -25.22
C LEU A 9 -12.86 -5.39 -24.40
N PRO A 10 -12.09 -6.30 -23.78
CA PRO A 10 -12.63 -7.33 -22.90
C PRO A 10 -13.34 -6.73 -21.68
N PRO A 11 -14.20 -7.50 -20.98
CA PRO A 11 -14.99 -7.00 -19.87
C PRO A 11 -14.11 -6.72 -18.65
N ALA A 12 -13.56 -5.51 -18.58
CA ALA A 12 -12.83 -5.03 -17.41
C ALA A 12 -13.79 -4.94 -16.20
N THR A 13 -13.42 -5.65 -15.15
CA THR A 13 -14.04 -5.64 -13.82
C THR A 13 -13.65 -4.35 -13.06
N LEU A 14 -14.38 -4.05 -11.98
CA LEU A 14 -14.44 -2.79 -11.18
C LEU A 14 -13.11 -2.00 -10.98
N PRO A 15 -13.18 -0.68 -10.73
CA PRO A 15 -12.00 0.16 -10.51
C PRO A 15 -11.17 -0.30 -9.30
N LEU A 16 -9.87 -0.40 -9.55
CA LEU A 16 -8.89 -1.20 -8.83
C LEU A 16 -8.16 -0.43 -7.71
N LEU A 17 -8.83 0.46 -6.98
CA LEU A 17 -8.26 0.94 -5.69
C LEU A 17 -8.25 -0.14 -4.59
N CYS A 18 -8.58 -1.38 -4.95
CA CYS A 18 -8.65 -2.53 -4.07
C CYS A 18 -7.69 -3.68 -4.41
N ALA A 19 -6.87 -3.63 -5.47
CA ALA A 19 -6.08 -4.81 -5.89
C ALA A 19 -4.56 -4.64 -6.02
N LEU A 20 -3.96 -3.63 -5.38
CA LEU A 20 -2.54 -3.72 -5.02
C LEU A 20 -2.29 -4.57 -3.74
N PHE A 21 -3.31 -5.27 -3.23
CA PHE A 21 -3.18 -6.29 -2.17
C PHE A 21 -4.06 -7.53 -2.38
N THR A 22 -4.11 -8.09 -3.59
CA THR A 22 -4.66 -9.44 -3.77
C THR A 22 -3.78 -10.31 -4.66
N LEU A 23 -2.52 -10.53 -4.26
CA LEU A 23 -2.07 -11.91 -4.17
C LEU A 23 -2.78 -12.53 -2.96
N PRO A 24 -3.03 -13.85 -2.91
CA PRO A 24 -3.66 -14.48 -1.75
C PRO A 24 -2.65 -14.56 -0.58
N SER A 25 -2.11 -13.44 -0.12
CA SER A 25 -1.44 -13.35 1.17
C SER A 25 -2.52 -13.12 2.23
N GLN A 26 -3.12 -14.22 2.69
CA GLN A 26 -4.03 -14.23 3.86
C GLN A 26 -3.27 -13.98 5.19
N THR A 27 -2.22 -13.18 5.17
CA THR A 27 -1.31 -12.91 6.29
C THR A 27 -1.02 -11.42 6.33
N SER A 28 -1.28 -10.75 7.46
CA SER A 28 -0.91 -9.33 7.63
C SER A 28 0.43 -9.22 8.33
N ALA A 29 1.27 -8.33 7.83
CA ALA A 29 2.37 -7.78 8.60
C ALA A 29 1.90 -6.48 9.23
N THR A 30 1.88 -6.47 10.56
CA THR A 30 1.39 -5.33 11.30
C THR A 30 2.47 -4.83 12.25
N THR A 31 2.61 -3.50 12.31
CA THR A 31 3.50 -2.75 13.21
C THR A 31 3.00 -2.80 14.66
N PHE A 32 2.70 -3.98 15.19
CA PHE A 32 2.11 -4.14 16.52
C PHE A 32 3.15 -4.31 17.64
N LEU A 33 2.83 -3.78 18.83
CA LEU A 33 3.43 -4.20 20.09
C LEU A 33 2.48 -5.19 20.76
N LEU A 34 2.83 -6.48 20.76
CA LEU A 34 2.13 -7.48 21.55
C LEU A 34 2.54 -7.38 23.04
N PRO A 35 1.60 -7.44 23.99
CA PRO A 35 1.92 -7.86 25.34
C PRO A 35 2.18 -9.36 25.31
N LEU A 36 3.46 -9.73 25.18
CA LEU A 36 3.98 -11.10 25.20
C LEU A 36 3.97 -11.87 26.56
N PRO A 37 3.44 -11.40 27.72
CA PRO A 37 3.52 -12.22 28.94
C PRO A 37 2.70 -13.53 28.90
N SER A 38 1.69 -13.66 28.04
CA SER A 38 0.74 -14.80 28.12
C SER A 38 1.05 -15.96 27.17
N LEU A 39 1.98 -15.79 26.21
CA LEU A 39 2.36 -16.83 25.23
C LEU A 39 3.75 -17.44 25.49
N LEU A 40 4.53 -16.84 26.38
CA LEU A 40 5.88 -17.28 26.73
C LEU A 40 5.93 -17.87 28.14
N THR A 41 5.27 -19.01 28.36
CA THR A 41 5.84 -20.01 29.28
C THR A 41 6.99 -20.70 28.55
N ALA A 42 8.15 -20.03 28.54
CA ALA A 42 9.34 -20.52 27.86
C ALA A 42 9.97 -21.69 28.66
N HIS A 43 9.90 -22.90 28.11
CA HIS A 43 10.95 -23.88 28.36
C HIS A 43 12.17 -23.45 27.53
N GLN A 44 13.24 -23.06 28.22
CA GLN A 44 14.53 -22.73 27.61
C GLN A 44 15.08 -23.95 26.87
N HIS A 45 15.01 -23.94 25.54
CA HIS A 45 15.77 -24.84 24.69
C HIS A 45 16.93 -24.08 24.06
N SER A 46 18.11 -24.71 24.11
CA SER A 46 19.40 -24.22 23.64
C SER A 46 19.33 -23.82 22.16
N LEU A 47 19.71 -22.58 21.85
CA LEU A 47 19.71 -22.03 20.49
C LEU A 47 20.86 -22.63 19.67
N SER A 48 20.52 -23.40 18.63
CA SER A 48 21.45 -23.76 17.55
C SER A 48 21.47 -22.62 16.52
N THR A 49 22.67 -22.19 16.11
CA THR A 49 22.90 -20.98 15.31
C THR A 49 22.87 -21.20 13.80
N SER A 50 22.48 -22.37 13.30
CA SER A 50 22.15 -22.55 11.88
C SER A 50 21.10 -23.65 11.66
N PRO A 51 20.17 -23.47 10.70
CA PRO A 51 19.22 -24.50 10.33
C PRO A 51 19.95 -25.68 9.69
N ASN A 52 19.79 -26.88 10.25
CA ASN A 52 20.29 -28.12 9.65
C ASN A 52 19.50 -28.37 8.35
N PRO A 53 20.13 -28.38 7.16
CA PRO A 53 19.42 -28.53 5.90
C PRO A 53 18.68 -29.87 5.76
N TYR A 54 19.04 -30.87 6.57
CA TYR A 54 18.38 -32.19 6.62
C TYR A 54 17.26 -32.29 7.67
N SER A 55 16.91 -31.19 8.35
CA SER A 55 15.79 -31.16 9.28
C SER A 55 14.45 -31.35 8.55
N PRO A 56 13.48 -32.11 9.09
CA PRO A 56 12.14 -32.20 8.51
C PRO A 56 11.37 -30.87 8.56
N HIS A 57 11.91 -29.86 9.25
CA HIS A 57 11.30 -28.55 9.42
C HIS A 57 12.01 -27.43 8.66
N THR A 58 13.03 -27.75 7.85
CA THR A 58 13.62 -26.80 6.89
C THR A 58 12.52 -26.18 6.03
N PRO A 59 12.51 -24.85 5.81
CA PRO A 59 13.59 -23.88 6.06
C PRO A 59 13.57 -23.19 7.44
N TRP A 60 12.72 -23.63 8.38
CA TRP A 60 12.55 -22.97 9.67
C TRP A 60 13.64 -23.38 10.68
N SER A 61 14.03 -22.44 11.55
CA SER A 61 15.09 -22.68 12.55
C SER A 61 14.67 -23.67 13.64
N HIS A 62 13.37 -23.83 13.89
CA HIS A 62 12.82 -24.72 14.92
C HIS A 62 11.62 -25.51 14.39
N ALA A 63 11.32 -26.63 15.04
CA ALA A 63 10.11 -27.41 14.76
C ALA A 63 8.84 -26.56 15.02
N PRO A 64 7.89 -26.49 14.07
CA PRO A 64 6.70 -25.66 14.25
C PRO A 64 5.81 -26.15 15.39
N ILE A 65 5.30 -25.21 16.19
CA ILE A 65 4.37 -25.50 17.28
C ILE A 65 2.94 -25.27 16.78
N CYS A 66 2.11 -26.31 16.77
CA CYS A 66 0.79 -26.28 16.14
C CYS A 66 -0.37 -26.36 17.12
N HIS A 67 -1.43 -25.60 16.84
CA HIS A 67 -2.71 -25.62 17.55
C HIS A 67 -3.89 -25.65 16.57
N HIS A 68 -5.02 -26.19 17.02
CA HIS A 68 -6.27 -26.15 16.26
C HIS A 68 -7.12 -24.99 16.76
N ALA A 69 -7.47 -24.06 15.87
CA ALA A 69 -8.38 -22.97 16.19
C ALA A 69 -9.78 -23.54 16.46
N SER A 70 -10.36 -23.14 17.59
CA SER A 70 -11.74 -23.48 17.95
C SER A 70 -12.62 -22.32 17.50
N GLY A 71 -13.29 -22.47 16.35
CA GLY A 71 -14.08 -21.40 15.74
C GLY A 71 -14.92 -21.90 14.55
N PRO A 72 -15.68 -21.00 13.88
CA PRO A 72 -16.57 -21.36 12.78
C PRO A 72 -15.87 -21.95 11.55
N SER A 73 -14.57 -21.69 11.40
CA SER A 73 -13.69 -22.38 10.43
C SER A 73 -12.55 -23.09 11.19
N PRO A 74 -12.71 -24.38 11.54
CA PRO A 74 -11.69 -25.11 12.28
C PRO A 74 -10.46 -25.33 11.40
N ALA A 75 -9.39 -24.56 11.67
CA ALA A 75 -8.14 -24.65 10.94
C ALA A 75 -6.96 -24.97 11.90
N LYS A 76 -5.98 -25.71 11.37
CA LYS A 76 -4.71 -25.97 12.06
C LYS A 76 -3.75 -24.83 11.74
N TYR A 77 -3.31 -24.13 12.78
CA TYR A 77 -2.29 -23.10 12.69
C TYR A 77 -1.03 -23.56 13.40
N CYS A 78 0.12 -23.13 12.90
CA CYS A 78 1.40 -23.38 13.55
C CYS A 78 2.24 -22.11 13.59
N ALA A 79 3.06 -21.99 14.63
CA ALA A 79 4.09 -20.98 14.74
C ALA A 79 5.38 -21.49 14.07
N TYR A 80 5.83 -20.77 13.06
CA TYR A 80 7.02 -21.04 12.26
C TYR A 80 8.05 -19.95 12.54
N THR A 81 9.21 -20.31 13.10
CA THR A 81 10.22 -19.32 13.54
C THR A 81 11.51 -19.42 12.76
N SER A 82 12.11 -18.29 12.43
CA SER A 82 13.45 -18.16 11.86
C SER A 82 14.29 -17.20 12.70
N ASN A 83 15.47 -17.63 13.11
CA ASN A 83 16.47 -16.78 13.77
C ASN A 83 17.52 -16.23 12.79
N THR A 84 17.43 -16.56 11.50
CA THR A 84 18.35 -16.11 10.45
C THR A 84 17.77 -14.97 9.61
N THR A 85 16.57 -14.51 9.94
CA THR A 85 15.84 -13.49 9.18
C THR A 85 15.79 -12.19 9.98
N GLY A 86 16.61 -11.21 9.60
CA GLY A 86 16.72 -9.92 10.29
C GLY A 86 17.38 -10.01 11.69
N ALA A 87 17.68 -8.86 12.28
CA ALA A 87 18.37 -8.79 13.58
C ALA A 87 17.54 -9.31 14.76
N LEU A 88 16.21 -9.26 14.66
CA LEU A 88 15.27 -9.67 15.71
C LEU A 88 14.67 -11.07 15.49
N GLY A 89 15.00 -11.72 14.37
CA GLY A 89 14.33 -12.94 13.94
C GLY A 89 12.92 -12.70 13.38
N PHE A 90 12.25 -13.78 13.01
CA PHE A 90 10.94 -13.78 12.37
C PHE A 90 10.08 -14.92 12.89
N THR A 91 8.79 -14.68 13.09
CA THR A 91 7.78 -15.70 13.40
C THR A 91 6.56 -15.51 12.51
N ALA A 92 6.08 -16.59 11.89
CA ALA A 92 4.80 -16.63 11.20
C ALA A 92 3.85 -17.59 11.92
N ILE A 93 2.69 -17.10 12.32
CA ILE A 93 1.57 -17.93 12.78
C ILE A 93 0.60 -18.06 11.61
N THR A 94 0.65 -19.20 10.93
CA THR A 94 -0.18 -19.45 9.74
C THR A 94 -0.46 -20.95 9.57
N THR A 95 -1.23 -21.32 8.54
CA THR A 95 -1.52 -22.72 8.23
C THR A 95 -0.30 -23.43 7.62
N PRO A 96 -0.17 -24.76 7.80
CA PRO A 96 0.90 -25.52 7.17
C PRO A 96 0.96 -25.43 5.64
N ALA A 97 -0.19 -25.23 4.99
CA ALA A 97 -0.24 -25.04 3.54
C ALA A 97 0.42 -23.72 3.14
N ARG A 98 0.07 -22.62 3.81
CA ARG A 98 0.63 -21.28 3.56
C ARG A 98 2.11 -21.19 3.90
N ALA A 99 2.51 -21.74 5.05
CA ALA A 99 3.93 -21.78 5.41
C ALA A 99 4.76 -22.51 4.36
N ARG A 100 4.24 -23.61 3.77
CA ARG A 100 4.96 -24.34 2.71
C ARG A 100 5.08 -23.53 1.42
N SER A 101 4.02 -22.84 1.00
CA SER A 101 4.03 -22.07 -0.25
C SER A 101 4.77 -20.74 -0.15
N ALA A 102 4.80 -20.12 1.03
CA ALA A 102 5.32 -18.76 1.22
C ALA A 102 6.67 -18.70 1.95
N ALA A 103 7.19 -19.80 2.53
CA ALA A 103 8.42 -19.77 3.33
C ALA A 103 9.61 -19.12 2.63
N SER A 104 9.86 -19.43 1.36
CA SER A 104 10.99 -18.84 0.62
C SER A 104 10.84 -17.33 0.50
N ALA A 105 9.65 -16.85 0.12
CA ALA A 105 9.36 -15.43 0.03
C ALA A 105 9.45 -14.74 1.39
N MET A 106 8.93 -15.38 2.45
CA MET A 106 8.98 -14.84 3.80
C MET A 106 10.39 -14.70 4.35
N LEU A 107 11.25 -15.70 4.12
CA LEU A 107 12.58 -15.75 4.72
C LEU A 107 13.64 -15.00 3.93
N ALA A 108 13.48 -14.88 2.60
CA ALA A 108 14.45 -14.24 1.71
C ALA A 108 14.29 -12.73 1.56
N GLU A 109 13.19 -12.16 2.04
CA GLU A 109 12.91 -10.75 1.86
C GLU A 109 13.90 -9.84 2.63
N ASN A 110 14.46 -8.88 1.90
CA ASN A 110 15.34 -7.84 2.42
C ASN A 110 14.68 -6.45 2.24
N PRO A 111 14.17 -5.83 3.32
CA PRO A 111 13.52 -4.52 3.25
C PRO A 111 14.41 -3.41 2.68
N ALA A 112 15.71 -3.46 2.93
CA ALA A 112 16.64 -2.43 2.46
C ALA A 112 16.80 -2.50 0.93
N GLY A 113 16.89 -3.71 0.36
CA GLY A 113 16.83 -3.88 -1.10
C GLY A 113 15.49 -3.44 -1.67
N VAL A 114 14.38 -3.78 -1.01
CA VAL A 114 13.04 -3.45 -1.54
C VAL A 114 12.72 -1.94 -1.51
N PHE A 115 13.18 -1.21 -0.50
CA PHE A 115 12.74 0.17 -0.28
C PHE A 115 13.84 1.22 -0.32
N LEU A 116 15.11 0.82 -0.24
CA LEU A 116 16.27 1.72 -0.16
C LEU A 116 17.28 1.49 -1.29
N SER A 117 16.97 0.67 -2.29
CA SER A 117 17.81 0.41 -3.48
C SER A 117 18.31 1.68 -4.18
N HIS A 118 17.49 2.74 -4.22
CA HIS A 118 17.85 4.05 -4.78
C HIS A 118 18.72 4.91 -3.87
N LEU A 119 18.74 4.63 -2.57
CA LEU A 119 19.53 5.37 -1.60
C LEU A 119 20.92 4.73 -1.51
N HIS A 120 21.69 4.87 -2.58
CA HIS A 120 23.12 4.61 -2.56
C HIS A 120 23.76 5.40 -1.40
N GLY A 121 24.03 4.73 -0.27
CA GLY A 121 24.91 5.23 0.78
C GLY A 121 24.30 5.80 2.06
N GLN A 122 23.03 5.54 2.42
CA GLN A 122 22.58 5.77 3.80
C GLN A 122 22.42 4.43 4.53
N GLY A 123 23.46 4.11 5.30
CA GLY A 123 23.73 2.79 5.83
C GLY A 123 22.68 2.25 6.80
N GLU A 124 22.57 0.92 6.78
CA GLU A 124 22.11 0.10 7.89
C GLU A 124 22.98 0.40 9.13
N GLY A 125 22.54 1.32 9.97
CA GLY A 125 23.17 1.51 11.27
C GLY A 125 22.49 2.61 12.05
N ASP A 126 21.76 2.24 13.12
CA ASP A 126 21.27 3.09 14.23
C ASP A 126 20.97 4.56 13.89
N ALA A 127 20.46 4.84 12.69
CA ALA A 127 20.13 6.18 12.26
C ALA A 127 18.86 6.54 13.01
N ALA A 128 19.01 7.43 14.00
CA ALA A 128 17.87 7.95 14.75
C ALA A 128 16.78 8.39 13.75
N TRP A 129 15.58 7.83 13.93
CA TRP A 129 14.43 8.16 13.10
C TRP A 129 14.29 9.69 12.98
N PRO A 130 13.86 10.23 11.83
CA PRO A 130 13.70 11.68 11.66
C PRO A 130 12.46 12.23 12.40
N PHE A 131 11.98 11.50 13.41
CA PHE A 131 10.79 11.81 14.18
C PHE A 131 10.87 11.28 15.61
N ASP A 132 10.13 11.94 16.52
CA ASP A 132 9.90 11.51 17.89
C ASP A 132 8.45 11.06 18.10
N VAL A 133 8.24 10.12 19.04
CA VAL A 133 6.90 9.70 19.45
C VAL A 133 6.42 10.59 20.60
N VAL A 134 5.36 11.35 20.38
CA VAL A 134 4.84 12.35 21.33
C VAL A 134 3.33 12.22 21.53
N ALA A 135 2.81 12.80 22.61
CA ALA A 135 1.36 12.92 22.79
C ALA A 135 0.80 14.01 21.87
N VAL A 136 -0.18 13.65 21.04
CA VAL A 136 -0.89 14.54 20.12
C VAL A 136 -2.31 14.79 20.66
N PRO A 137 -2.69 16.07 20.87
CA PRO A 137 -4.02 16.42 21.39
C PRO A 137 -5.16 15.78 20.59
N GLY A 138 -6.03 15.04 21.28
CA GLY A 138 -7.21 14.39 20.68
C GLY A 138 -6.93 13.15 19.84
N LYS A 139 -5.66 12.72 19.69
CA LYS A 139 -5.27 11.54 18.88
C LYS A 139 -4.46 10.49 19.63
N GLY A 140 -4.03 10.75 20.86
CA GLY A 140 -3.20 9.81 21.63
C GLY A 140 -1.72 10.00 21.32
N MET A 141 -0.96 8.90 21.17
CA MET A 141 0.46 9.00 20.77
C MET A 141 0.57 9.09 19.25
N GLY A 142 1.41 9.99 18.76
CA GLY A 142 1.73 10.16 17.34
C GLY A 142 3.21 10.42 17.13
N VAL A 143 3.60 10.64 15.88
CA VAL A 143 4.99 10.93 15.50
C VAL A 143 5.12 12.34 14.95
N VAL A 144 6.17 13.05 15.35
CA VAL A 144 6.45 14.43 14.93
C VAL A 144 7.86 14.53 14.39
N ALA A 145 8.04 15.20 13.26
CA ALA A 145 9.33 15.35 12.61
C ALA A 145 10.33 16.15 13.49
N THR A 146 11.55 15.64 13.64
CA THR A 146 12.64 16.29 14.42
C THR A 146 13.56 17.15 13.54
N ARG A 147 13.50 16.93 12.23
CA ARG A 147 14.19 17.70 11.19
C ARG A 147 13.29 17.84 9.98
N ARG A 148 13.69 18.68 9.01
CA ARG A 148 13.04 18.72 7.70
C ARG A 148 13.19 17.35 7.02
N ILE A 149 12.08 16.82 6.53
CA ILE A 149 12.01 15.60 5.72
C ILE A 149 11.63 16.04 4.31
N ALA A 150 12.43 15.69 3.32
CA ALA A 150 12.18 16.09 1.95
C ALA A 150 11.02 15.30 1.34
N ARG A 151 10.34 15.89 0.36
CA ARG A 151 9.39 15.21 -0.51
C ARG A 151 10.03 13.94 -1.08
N LEU A 152 9.30 12.82 -1.01
CA LEU A 152 9.73 11.49 -1.43
C LEU A 152 10.88 10.89 -0.61
N GLU A 153 11.23 11.45 0.54
CA GLU A 153 12.18 10.81 1.45
C GLU A 153 11.53 9.62 2.18
N VAL A 154 12.26 8.50 2.28
CA VAL A 154 11.85 7.34 3.10
C VAL A 154 12.19 7.64 4.55
N LEU A 155 11.16 7.76 5.40
CA LEU A 155 11.31 8.14 6.80
C LEU A 155 11.33 6.94 7.75
N MET A 156 10.74 5.82 7.33
CA MET A 156 10.76 4.57 8.09
C MET A 156 10.80 3.37 7.16
N VAL A 157 11.62 2.38 7.48
CA VAL A 157 11.51 1.03 6.93
C VAL A 157 11.43 0.08 8.12
N ASP A 158 10.36 -0.69 8.17
CA ASP A 158 10.11 -1.65 9.23
C ASP A 158 9.83 -3.03 8.64
N ARG A 159 10.27 -4.08 9.32
CA ARG A 159 10.05 -5.47 8.94
C ARG A 159 9.29 -6.17 10.04
N ALA A 160 8.22 -6.86 9.69
CA ALA A 160 7.48 -7.62 10.68
C ALA A 160 8.34 -8.73 11.28
N VAL A 161 8.45 -8.69 12.61
CA VAL A 161 9.04 -9.77 13.42
C VAL A 161 8.01 -10.87 13.67
N LEU A 162 6.72 -10.53 13.67
CA LEU A 162 5.61 -11.46 13.79
C LEU A 162 4.56 -11.19 12.72
N VAL A 163 4.17 -12.25 12.03
CA VAL A 163 3.09 -12.24 11.03
C VAL A 163 2.03 -13.22 11.49
N VAL A 164 0.79 -12.75 11.54
CA VAL A 164 -0.35 -13.56 11.95
C VAL A 164 -1.31 -13.67 10.78
N ASP A 165 -1.89 -14.86 10.65
CA ASP A 165 -2.93 -15.13 9.68
C ASP A 165 -4.14 -14.21 9.89
N LEU A 166 -4.63 -13.60 8.81
CA LEU A 166 -5.74 -12.64 8.86
C LEU A 166 -7.02 -13.26 9.45
N ASP A 167 -7.21 -14.57 9.24
CA ASP A 167 -8.34 -15.32 9.79
C ASP A 167 -8.32 -15.39 11.33
N ILE A 168 -7.15 -15.17 11.96
CA ILE A 168 -6.95 -15.08 13.41
C ILE A 168 -7.03 -13.62 13.91
N GLU A 169 -6.69 -12.66 13.05
CA GLU A 169 -6.42 -11.27 13.43
C GLU A 169 -7.67 -10.42 13.72
N GLU A 170 -8.88 -10.92 13.42
CA GLU A 170 -10.12 -10.15 13.57
C GLU A 170 -10.37 -9.63 15.01
N GLU A 171 -9.76 -10.28 16.03
CA GLU A 171 -9.81 -9.88 17.44
C GLU A 171 -8.69 -8.88 17.88
N MET A 172 -7.64 -8.65 17.08
CA MET A 172 -6.45 -7.87 17.48
C MET A 172 -6.34 -6.45 16.88
N ARG A 173 -7.34 -6.03 16.10
CA ARG A 173 -7.31 -4.86 15.22
C ARG A 173 -7.10 -3.49 15.90
N ASP A 174 -7.26 -3.40 17.23
CA ASP A 174 -7.44 -2.12 17.93
C ASP A 174 -6.16 -1.53 18.57
N ARG A 175 -4.99 -2.17 18.46
CA ARG A 175 -3.82 -1.78 19.30
C ARG A 175 -2.52 -1.67 18.52
N GLY A 176 -2.17 -0.45 18.09
CA GLY A 176 -0.78 -0.07 17.84
C GLY A 176 -0.44 0.36 16.42
N LYS A 177 -0.99 1.50 15.97
CA LYS A 177 -0.41 2.24 14.84
C LYS A 177 0.37 3.44 15.40
N ARG A 178 1.67 3.52 15.13
CA ARG A 178 2.53 4.61 15.63
C ARG A 178 2.26 5.94 14.92
N ILE A 179 1.73 5.89 13.69
CA ILE A 179 1.48 7.05 12.84
C ILE A 179 -0.02 7.31 12.76
N ASN A 180 -0.41 8.51 13.16
CA ASN A 180 -1.81 8.92 13.23
C ASN A 180 -2.44 9.15 11.85
N HIS A 181 -3.77 9.15 11.83
CA HIS A 181 -4.54 9.41 10.62
C HIS A 181 -4.66 10.90 10.30
N ALA A 182 -4.59 11.23 9.01
CA ALA A 182 -5.22 12.41 8.42
C ALA A 182 -5.88 12.06 7.07
N CYS A 183 -6.98 12.74 6.72
CA CYS A 183 -7.65 12.53 5.43
C CYS A 183 -6.91 13.20 4.25
N THR A 184 -6.03 14.15 4.56
CA THR A 184 -5.04 14.78 3.68
C THR A 184 -3.66 14.56 4.29
N PRO A 185 -3.14 13.32 4.23
CA PRO A 185 -1.89 12.94 4.89
C PRO A 185 -0.67 13.59 4.23
N ASN A 186 0.44 13.67 4.96
CA ASN A 186 1.74 14.12 4.44
C ASN A 186 2.73 12.97 4.21
N ALA A 187 2.35 11.73 4.52
CA ALA A 187 3.11 10.53 4.23
C ALA A 187 2.21 9.36 3.79
N PHE A 188 2.83 8.33 3.22
CA PHE A 188 2.15 7.12 2.77
C PHE A 188 2.92 5.86 3.08
N VAL A 189 2.19 4.75 3.06
CA VAL A 189 2.68 3.43 3.40
C VAL A 189 2.87 2.63 2.13
N LEU A 190 4.08 2.13 1.94
CA LEU A 190 4.45 1.15 0.93
C LEU A 190 4.62 -0.19 1.63
N PHE A 191 4.15 -1.25 0.98
CA PHE A 191 4.41 -2.61 1.44
C PHE A 191 5.25 -3.30 0.39
N SER A 192 6.09 -4.22 0.85
CA SER A 192 6.83 -5.09 -0.05
C SER A 192 5.87 -6.01 -0.79
N PRO A 193 6.29 -6.61 -1.92
CA PRO A 193 5.46 -7.57 -2.66
C PRO A 193 4.98 -8.77 -1.81
N THR A 194 5.76 -9.17 -0.81
CA THR A 194 5.41 -10.23 0.16
C THR A 194 4.47 -9.74 1.26
N GLY A 195 4.37 -8.41 1.42
CA GLY A 195 3.60 -7.74 2.45
C GLY A 195 4.22 -7.80 3.83
N LEU A 196 5.47 -8.25 4.02
CA LEU A 196 6.09 -8.42 5.36
C LEU A 196 6.93 -7.24 5.82
N SER A 197 7.25 -6.35 4.90
CA SER A 197 7.99 -5.13 5.21
C SER A 197 7.18 -3.94 4.76
N VAL A 198 7.32 -2.86 5.51
CA VAL A 198 6.60 -1.62 5.32
C VAL A 198 7.60 -0.49 5.26
N ALA A 199 7.49 0.36 4.25
CA ALA A 199 8.14 1.66 4.25
C ALA A 199 7.10 2.76 4.41
N VAL A 200 7.51 3.87 5.03
CA VAL A 200 6.75 5.10 5.05
C VAL A 200 7.56 6.16 4.32
N LYS A 201 6.91 6.84 3.37
CA LYS A 201 7.53 7.82 2.49
C LYS A 201 6.75 9.13 2.54
N ALA A 202 7.45 10.26 2.51
CA ALA A 202 6.81 11.57 2.57
C ALA A 202 6.19 11.94 1.22
N TYR A 203 4.95 12.43 1.21
CA TYR A 203 4.28 12.94 0.01
C TYR A 203 4.83 14.30 -0.44
N ARG A 204 5.23 15.11 0.53
CA ARG A 204 5.75 16.46 0.37
C ARG A 204 6.80 16.73 1.44
N ASP A 205 7.42 17.89 1.38
CA ASP A 205 8.28 18.34 2.48
C ASP A 205 7.48 18.41 3.80
N ILE A 206 8.09 17.94 4.89
CA ILE A 206 7.56 17.97 6.25
C ILE A 206 8.54 18.77 7.12
N GLU A 207 8.04 19.83 7.75
CA GLU A 207 8.88 20.72 8.55
C GLU A 207 9.07 20.20 9.99
N PRO A 208 10.17 20.58 10.68
CA PRO A 208 10.37 20.23 12.08
C PRO A 208 9.17 20.65 12.95
N GLY A 209 8.69 19.74 13.80
CA GLY A 209 7.52 19.96 14.64
C GLY A 209 6.17 19.62 13.97
N GLU A 210 6.14 19.32 12.67
CA GLU A 210 4.94 18.85 11.99
C GLU A 210 4.64 17.38 12.31
N GLU A 211 3.36 17.05 12.58
CA GLU A 211 2.92 15.68 12.78
C GLU A 211 3.00 14.89 11.47
N ILE A 212 3.66 13.73 11.48
CA ILE A 212 3.66 12.80 10.35
C ILE A 212 2.36 11.99 10.39
N THR A 213 1.63 11.98 9.30
CA THR A 213 0.30 11.35 9.20
C THR A 213 0.15 10.52 7.93
N ILE A 214 -0.61 9.43 8.04
CA ILE A 214 -0.97 8.55 6.91
C ILE A 214 -2.50 8.47 6.77
N SER A 215 -3.01 8.04 5.62
CA SER A 215 -4.43 7.72 5.49
C SER A 215 -4.69 6.28 5.95
N TYR A 216 -5.72 6.07 6.77
CA TYR A 216 -6.24 4.73 7.11
C TYR A 216 -7.31 4.28 6.14
N LEU A 217 -7.68 5.15 5.22
CA LEU A 217 -8.77 4.99 4.27
C LEU A 217 -8.25 5.11 2.85
N LEU A 218 -9.05 4.65 1.89
CA LEU A 218 -8.87 5.03 0.50
C LEU A 218 -8.97 6.55 0.35
N LEU A 219 -8.09 7.12 -0.47
CA LEU A 219 -8.10 8.54 -0.78
C LEU A 219 -9.31 8.89 -1.66
N GLY A 220 -9.68 10.17 -1.70
CA GLY A 220 -10.78 10.66 -2.54
C GLY A 220 -12.19 10.33 -2.04
N GLN A 221 -12.36 9.77 -0.83
CA GLN A 221 -13.68 9.48 -0.26
C GLN A 221 -14.36 10.75 0.29
N PRO A 222 -15.69 10.93 0.16
CA PRO A 222 -16.45 12.02 0.79
C PRO A 222 -16.51 11.94 2.32
N HIS A 223 -16.81 13.05 2.99
CA HIS A 223 -16.76 13.18 4.45
C HIS A 223 -17.61 12.13 5.19
N ALA A 224 -18.83 11.87 4.72
CA ALA A 224 -19.72 10.89 5.33
C ALA A 224 -19.11 9.48 5.31
N SER A 225 -18.57 9.05 4.16
CA SER A 225 -17.89 7.77 3.98
C SER A 225 -16.65 7.68 4.87
N ARG A 226 -15.83 8.74 4.92
CA ARG A 226 -14.64 8.79 5.78
C ARG A 226 -15.01 8.66 7.26
N SER A 227 -15.99 9.44 7.72
CA SER A 227 -16.43 9.47 9.13
C SER A 227 -16.99 8.13 9.58
N SER A 228 -17.87 7.53 8.77
CA SER A 228 -18.46 6.21 9.04
C SER A 228 -17.38 5.13 9.11
N THR A 229 -16.44 5.13 8.16
CA THR A 229 -15.37 4.14 8.13
C THR A 229 -14.47 4.32 9.35
N LEU A 230 -14.11 5.55 9.71
CA LEU A 230 -13.21 5.88 10.82
C LEU A 230 -13.80 5.55 12.20
N ALA A 231 -15.13 5.53 12.34
CA ALA A 231 -15.79 5.22 13.60
C ALA A 231 -15.37 3.87 14.21
N ARG A 232 -14.97 2.90 13.37
CA ARG A 232 -14.47 1.59 13.84
C ARG A 232 -13.15 1.67 14.62
N TRP A 233 -12.41 2.77 14.52
CA TRP A 233 -11.16 3.01 15.26
C TRP A 233 -11.37 3.84 16.53
N GLY A 234 -12.63 4.10 16.92
CA GLY A 234 -12.93 4.74 18.21
C GLY A 234 -12.55 6.23 18.31
N PHE A 235 -12.23 6.92 17.21
CA PHE A 235 -11.96 8.36 17.21
C PHE A 235 -12.73 9.10 16.11
N SER A 236 -12.89 10.41 16.28
CA SER A 236 -13.43 11.33 15.26
C SER A 236 -12.30 12.14 14.66
N CYS A 237 -12.16 12.12 13.33
CA CYS A 237 -11.08 12.84 12.65
C CYS A 237 -11.33 14.36 12.68
N THR A 238 -10.31 15.10 13.10
CA THR A 238 -10.32 16.57 13.21
C THR A 238 -9.29 17.23 12.27
N CYS A 239 -8.80 16.50 11.26
CA CYS A 239 -7.84 17.05 10.29
C CYS A 239 -8.43 18.24 9.51
N ALA A 240 -7.57 19.03 8.86
CA ALA A 240 -7.96 20.22 8.11
C ALA A 240 -9.13 19.98 7.15
N LEU A 241 -9.16 18.85 6.43
CA LEU A 241 -10.26 18.49 5.54
C LEU A 241 -11.59 18.24 6.27
N CYS A 242 -11.56 17.61 7.44
CA CYS A 242 -12.76 17.38 8.26
C CYS A 242 -13.20 18.65 9.00
N ALA A 243 -12.25 19.54 9.29
CA ALA A 243 -12.47 20.82 9.96
C ALA A 243 -12.92 21.95 9.02
N LEU A 244 -13.02 21.69 7.71
CA LEU A 244 -13.57 22.64 6.75
C LEU A 244 -14.95 23.15 7.19
N ASP A 245 -15.24 24.42 6.86
CA ASP A 245 -16.58 24.96 7.02
C ASP A 245 -17.60 24.16 6.16
N PRO A 246 -18.90 24.20 6.51
CA PRO A 246 -19.89 23.37 5.85
C PRO A 246 -19.98 23.58 4.33
N ALA A 247 -19.75 24.79 3.82
CA ALA A 247 -19.86 25.07 2.40
C ALA A 247 -18.63 24.55 1.63
N ALA A 248 -17.42 24.80 2.15
CA ALA A 248 -16.19 24.25 1.58
C ALA A 248 -16.17 22.72 1.62
N ARG A 249 -16.67 22.12 2.70
CA ARG A 249 -16.81 20.66 2.82
C ARG A 249 -17.76 20.09 1.78
N LEU A 250 -18.92 20.72 1.57
CA LEU A 250 -19.88 20.27 0.54
C LEU A 250 -19.27 20.34 -0.87
N ALA A 251 -18.53 21.41 -1.17
CA ALA A 251 -17.84 21.55 -2.45
C ALA A 251 -16.76 20.47 -2.64
N SER A 252 -15.96 20.18 -1.61
CA SER A 252 -14.96 19.11 -1.65
C SER A 252 -15.60 17.73 -1.80
N ASP A 253 -16.69 17.47 -1.07
CA ASP A 253 -17.43 16.21 -1.19
C ASP A 253 -17.98 16.02 -2.60
N ALA A 254 -18.51 17.05 -3.25
CA ALA A 254 -18.97 16.96 -4.64
C ALA A 254 -17.84 16.63 -5.63
N ARG A 255 -16.65 17.21 -5.46
CA ARG A 255 -15.48 16.87 -6.28
C ARG A 255 -15.02 15.44 -6.04
N ARG A 256 -14.95 15.01 -4.78
CA ARG A 256 -14.58 13.65 -4.37
C ARG A 256 -15.57 12.59 -4.87
N GLU A 257 -16.86 12.88 -4.83
CA GLU A 257 -17.89 12.02 -5.42
C GLU A 257 -17.70 11.86 -6.93
N LEU A 258 -17.36 12.96 -7.64
CA LEU A 258 -17.07 12.90 -9.06
C LEU A 258 -15.85 12.01 -9.33
N ILE A 259 -14.72 12.23 -8.64
CA ILE A 259 -13.50 11.40 -8.76
C ILE A 259 -13.83 9.91 -8.58
N GLN A 260 -14.58 9.55 -7.53
CA GLN A 260 -14.93 8.16 -7.25
C GLN A 260 -15.79 7.52 -8.35
N GLN A 261 -16.61 8.30 -9.03
CA GLN A 261 -17.50 7.82 -10.08
C GLN A 261 -16.87 7.89 -11.48
N SER A 262 -15.79 8.67 -11.66
CA SER A 262 -15.16 8.97 -12.94
C SER A 262 -14.83 7.70 -13.72
N ALA A 263 -14.07 6.77 -13.14
CA ALA A 263 -13.64 5.56 -13.83
C ALA A 263 -14.82 4.76 -14.43
N HIS A 264 -15.88 4.53 -13.65
CA HIS A 264 -17.07 3.81 -14.13
C HIS A 264 -17.80 4.61 -15.24
N ARG A 265 -17.91 5.93 -15.09
CA ARG A 265 -18.59 6.80 -16.05
C ARG A 265 -17.82 6.89 -17.36
N ILE A 266 -16.50 7.00 -17.31
CA ILE A 266 -15.61 7.02 -18.47
C ILE A 266 -15.78 5.73 -19.28
N LEU A 267 -15.76 4.57 -18.60
CA LEU A 267 -16.00 3.28 -19.24
C LEU A 267 -17.40 3.19 -19.88
N GLY A 268 -18.43 3.73 -19.22
CA GLY A 268 -19.78 3.81 -19.76
C GLY A 268 -19.82 4.63 -21.06
N LEU A 269 -19.28 5.86 -21.03
CA LEU A 269 -19.19 6.74 -22.19
C LEU A 269 -18.41 6.09 -23.34
N TRP A 270 -17.30 5.40 -23.03
CA TRP A 270 -16.51 4.69 -24.03
C TRP A 270 -17.32 3.58 -24.71
N ARG A 271 -18.03 2.74 -23.94
CA ARG A 271 -18.88 1.67 -24.47
C ARG A 271 -20.03 2.18 -25.33
N GLU A 272 -20.55 3.37 -25.01
CA GLU A 272 -21.57 4.05 -25.81
C GLU A 272 -21.01 4.71 -27.09
N GLY A 273 -19.69 4.67 -27.32
CA GLY A 273 -19.04 5.34 -28.44
C GLY A 273 -18.88 6.85 -28.25
N LYS A 274 -19.17 7.39 -27.06
CA LYS A 274 -19.00 8.82 -26.70
C LYS A 274 -17.56 9.09 -26.29
N VAL A 275 -16.65 8.86 -27.23
CA VAL A 275 -15.20 8.85 -26.98
C VAL A 275 -14.67 10.21 -26.49
N HIS A 276 -15.10 11.31 -27.11
CA HIS A 276 -14.67 12.65 -26.69
C HIS A 276 -15.16 13.01 -25.28
N ASP A 277 -16.37 12.60 -24.90
CA ASP A 277 -16.90 12.81 -23.55
C ASP A 277 -16.13 11.99 -22.52
N ALA A 278 -15.74 10.76 -22.88
CA ALA A 278 -14.93 9.89 -22.02
C ALA A 278 -13.56 10.50 -21.72
N ILE A 279 -12.85 10.98 -22.75
CA ILE A 279 -11.56 11.68 -22.60
C ILE A 279 -11.72 12.97 -21.80
N SER A 280 -12.75 13.76 -22.10
CA SER A 280 -13.02 15.02 -21.39
C SER A 280 -13.28 14.79 -19.90
N LEU A 281 -14.01 13.72 -19.55
CA LEU A 281 -14.26 13.35 -18.16
C LEU A 281 -12.98 12.85 -17.47
N ALA A 282 -12.14 12.07 -18.16
CA ALA A 282 -10.85 11.62 -17.62
C ALA A 282 -9.91 12.81 -17.31
N LYS A 283 -9.79 13.76 -18.24
CA LYS A 283 -9.03 15.00 -18.00
C LYS A 283 -9.59 15.79 -16.82
N LYS A 284 -10.92 15.90 -16.75
CA LYS A 284 -11.57 16.58 -15.63
C LYS A 284 -11.32 15.87 -14.29
N SER A 285 -11.31 14.54 -14.29
CA SER A 285 -10.98 13.73 -13.11
C SER A 285 -9.56 14.01 -12.63
N ALA A 286 -8.58 14.06 -13.54
CA ALA A 286 -7.19 14.39 -13.22
C ALA A 286 -7.06 15.79 -12.59
N GLU A 287 -7.72 16.81 -13.14
CA GLU A 287 -7.74 18.16 -12.56
C GLU A 287 -8.28 18.16 -11.12
N LEU A 288 -9.37 17.43 -10.87
CA LEU A 288 -9.99 17.35 -9.54
C LEU A 288 -9.13 16.59 -8.55
N ILE A 289 -8.42 15.55 -8.99
CA ILE A 289 -7.46 14.81 -8.17
C ILE A 289 -6.33 15.74 -7.69
N ILE A 290 -5.85 16.62 -8.57
CA ILE A 290 -4.85 17.66 -8.23
C ILE A 290 -5.46 18.68 -7.24
N GLU A 291 -6.66 19.19 -7.53
CA GLU A 291 -7.35 20.18 -6.69
C GLU A 291 -7.63 19.66 -5.27
N GLU A 292 -7.95 18.37 -5.13
CA GLU A 292 -8.23 17.71 -3.85
C GLU A 292 -6.99 17.21 -3.10
N ASP A 293 -5.78 17.48 -3.63
CA ASP A 293 -4.49 17.03 -3.11
C ASP A 293 -4.45 15.52 -2.82
N VAL A 294 -5.00 14.74 -3.74
CA VAL A 294 -5.02 13.26 -3.71
C VAL A 294 -4.23 12.69 -4.89
N TRP A 295 -3.10 13.34 -5.18
CA TRP A 295 -2.21 13.08 -6.32
C TRP A 295 -1.79 11.61 -6.55
N PRO A 296 -1.71 10.70 -5.55
CA PRO A 296 -1.39 9.29 -5.84
C PRO A 296 -2.44 8.62 -6.73
N LEU A 297 -3.67 9.15 -6.79
CA LEU A 297 -4.70 8.65 -7.70
C LEU A 297 -4.42 8.98 -9.18
N LEU A 298 -3.46 9.87 -9.46
CA LEU A 298 -3.09 10.25 -10.83
C LEU A 298 -2.39 9.13 -11.60
N THR A 299 -1.78 8.14 -10.94
CA THR A 299 -1.13 7.03 -11.65
C THR A 299 -2.15 6.30 -12.54
N ASP A 300 -3.31 5.98 -11.98
CA ASP A 300 -4.38 5.27 -12.68
C ASP A 300 -5.04 6.17 -13.72
N GLU A 301 -5.26 7.44 -13.37
CA GLU A 301 -5.91 8.40 -14.26
C GLU A 301 -5.02 8.74 -15.48
N TYR A 302 -3.71 8.91 -15.30
CA TYR A 302 -2.77 9.11 -16.40
C TYR A 302 -2.60 7.85 -17.25
N ALA A 303 -2.59 6.65 -16.65
CA ALA A 303 -2.60 5.41 -17.42
C ALA A 303 -3.86 5.29 -18.29
N LEU A 304 -5.03 5.65 -17.74
CA LEU A 304 -6.29 5.66 -18.46
C LEU A 304 -6.28 6.68 -19.61
N LEU A 305 -5.83 7.90 -19.35
CA LEU A 305 -5.69 8.95 -20.37
C LEU A 305 -4.74 8.53 -21.49
N ALA A 306 -3.59 7.94 -21.17
CA ALA A 306 -2.66 7.41 -22.15
C ALA A 306 -3.32 6.37 -23.08
N ARG A 307 -4.09 5.43 -22.51
CA ARG A 307 -4.83 4.42 -23.28
C ARG A 307 -5.92 5.03 -24.16
N LEU A 308 -6.70 5.96 -23.61
CA LEU A 308 -7.79 6.61 -24.34
C LEU A 308 -7.25 7.42 -25.52
N SER A 309 -6.19 8.22 -25.31
CA SER A 309 -5.54 9.01 -26.37
C SER A 309 -4.93 8.12 -27.45
N LEU A 310 -4.26 7.02 -27.06
CA LEU A 310 -3.71 6.06 -28.03
C LEU A 310 -4.82 5.42 -28.86
N ALA A 311 -5.95 5.07 -28.25
CA ALA A 311 -7.08 4.43 -28.92
C ALA A 311 -7.79 5.34 -29.95
N VAL A 312 -7.65 6.67 -29.83
CA VAL A 312 -8.14 7.64 -30.83
C VAL A 312 -7.08 8.07 -31.85
N GLY A 313 -5.85 7.54 -31.75
CA GLY A 313 -4.74 7.87 -32.64
C GLY A 313 -3.93 9.10 -32.23
N GLU A 314 -4.21 9.70 -31.07
CA GLU A 314 -3.50 10.84 -30.51
C GLU A 314 -2.25 10.37 -29.74
N ARG A 315 -1.24 9.90 -30.49
CA ARG A 315 -0.05 9.27 -29.91
C ARG A 315 0.79 10.21 -29.04
N GLU A 316 0.97 11.46 -29.46
CA GLU A 316 1.79 12.43 -28.72
C GLU A 316 1.22 12.68 -27.31
N GLU A 317 -0.10 12.85 -27.22
CA GLU A 317 -0.79 12.98 -25.93
C GLU A 317 -0.74 11.69 -25.11
N ALA A 318 -0.83 10.53 -25.76
CA ALA A 318 -0.67 9.25 -25.08
C ALA A 318 0.73 9.09 -24.46
N GLU A 319 1.78 9.52 -25.15
CA GLU A 319 3.16 9.50 -24.65
C GLU A 319 3.36 10.50 -23.50
N GLU A 320 2.73 11.67 -23.56
CA GLU A 320 2.76 12.66 -22.47
C GLU A 320 2.16 12.09 -21.18
N TYR A 321 0.91 11.61 -21.23
CA TYR A 321 0.29 11.00 -20.05
C TYR A 321 0.99 9.73 -19.60
N GLY A 322 1.50 8.93 -20.55
CA GLY A 322 2.31 7.75 -20.24
C GLY A 322 3.55 8.12 -19.42
N ARG A 323 4.30 9.14 -19.85
CA ARG A 323 5.50 9.60 -19.14
C ARG A 323 5.16 10.12 -17.75
N MET A 324 4.09 10.90 -17.61
CA MET A 324 3.61 11.39 -16.31
C MET A 324 3.24 10.24 -15.38
N CYS A 325 2.59 9.19 -15.89
CA CYS A 325 2.28 7.98 -15.13
C CYS A 325 3.55 7.27 -14.66
N TRP A 326 4.51 7.07 -15.56
CA TRP A 326 5.79 6.41 -15.24
C TRP A 326 6.60 7.15 -14.18
N GLU A 327 6.80 8.45 -14.38
CA GLU A 327 7.52 9.29 -13.42
C GLU A 327 6.84 9.24 -12.05
N LEU A 328 5.51 9.27 -12.01
CA LEU A 328 4.77 9.20 -10.77
C LEU A 328 4.88 7.83 -10.09
N LEU A 329 4.83 6.73 -10.85
CA LEU A 329 5.02 5.37 -10.33
C LEU A 329 6.42 5.19 -9.76
N ARG A 330 7.45 5.68 -10.46
CA ARG A 330 8.83 5.69 -9.99
C ARG A 330 8.96 6.48 -8.69
N ASP A 331 8.47 7.71 -8.69
CA ASP A 331 8.53 8.61 -7.55
C ASP A 331 7.81 8.02 -6.32
N LEU A 332 6.71 7.30 -6.54
CA LEU A 332 5.99 6.58 -5.50
C LEU A 332 6.64 5.26 -5.08
N GLY A 333 7.63 4.75 -5.82
CA GLY A 333 8.31 3.47 -5.54
C GLY A 333 7.46 2.24 -5.91
N PHE A 334 6.65 2.34 -6.97
CA PHE A 334 5.83 1.25 -7.50
C PHE A 334 6.44 0.55 -8.72
N LEU A 335 7.56 1.08 -9.24
CA LEU A 335 8.41 0.40 -10.19
C LEU A 335 9.45 -0.42 -9.40
N GLY A 336 9.74 -1.64 -9.85
CA GLY A 336 10.82 -2.46 -9.31
C GLY A 336 12.18 -2.00 -9.83
N GLU A 337 13.26 -2.47 -9.19
CA GLU A 337 14.64 -2.09 -9.51
C GLU A 337 14.97 -2.26 -11.01
N GLU A 338 14.56 -3.38 -11.63
CA GLU A 338 14.80 -3.65 -13.05
C GLU A 338 14.02 -2.67 -13.95
N GLU A 339 12.80 -2.33 -13.57
CA GLU A 339 11.90 -1.48 -14.34
C GLU A 339 12.35 -0.01 -14.29
N GLU A 340 13.04 0.42 -13.23
CA GLU A 340 13.56 1.78 -13.10
C GLU A 340 14.87 2.02 -13.85
N GLU A 341 15.64 0.96 -14.11
CA GLU A 341 16.85 1.00 -14.93
C GLU A 341 16.55 0.89 -16.44
N GLU A 342 15.36 0.40 -16.80
CA GLU A 342 14.92 0.31 -18.19
C GLU A 342 14.58 1.69 -18.79
N GLU A 343 14.87 1.84 -20.09
CA GLU A 343 14.46 3.02 -20.85
C GLU A 343 12.93 3.00 -21.02
N TRP A 344 12.26 4.02 -20.48
CA TRP A 344 10.81 4.17 -20.56
C TRP A 344 10.30 4.08 -22.01
N SER A 345 9.21 3.34 -22.20
CA SER A 345 8.39 3.39 -23.42
C SER A 345 6.90 3.31 -23.09
N LEU A 346 6.06 3.93 -23.94
CA LEU A 346 4.61 3.88 -23.79
C LEU A 346 4.09 2.43 -23.85
N GLU A 347 4.60 1.66 -24.81
CA GLU A 347 4.24 0.25 -24.98
C GLU A 347 4.63 -0.58 -23.75
N GLY A 348 5.86 -0.43 -23.24
CA GLY A 348 6.33 -1.16 -22.06
C GLY A 348 5.49 -0.86 -20.82
N LEU A 349 5.12 0.40 -20.59
CA LEU A 349 4.20 0.75 -19.49
C LEU A 349 2.83 0.12 -19.67
N LEU A 350 2.23 0.25 -20.85
CA LEU A 350 0.88 -0.26 -21.07
C LEU A 350 0.84 -1.79 -20.97
N GLU A 351 1.91 -2.48 -21.37
CA GLU A 351 2.10 -3.91 -21.17
C GLU A 351 2.26 -4.28 -19.70
N MET A 352 3.15 -3.60 -18.97
CA MET A 352 3.34 -3.78 -17.52
C MET A 352 2.00 -3.60 -16.76
N LEU A 353 1.26 -2.53 -17.06
CA LEU A 353 -0.03 -2.25 -16.43
C LEU A 353 -1.13 -3.22 -16.90
N GLY A 354 -1.01 -3.77 -18.11
CA GLY A 354 -1.91 -4.80 -18.65
C GLY A 354 -1.71 -6.16 -17.98
N GLY A 355 -0.46 -6.56 -17.73
CA GLY A 355 -0.09 -7.83 -17.08
C GLY A 355 -0.41 -7.88 -15.59
N ARG A 356 -0.44 -6.74 -14.90
CA ARG A 356 -0.81 -6.62 -13.48
C ARG A 356 -2.34 -6.69 -13.21
N GLY A 357 -3.14 -7.12 -14.20
CA GLY A 357 -4.58 -7.37 -14.03
C GLY A 357 -5.45 -6.12 -13.92
N MET A 358 -4.93 -4.96 -14.31
CA MET A 358 -5.65 -3.68 -14.17
C MET A 358 -6.57 -3.38 -15.36
N TYR A 359 -6.33 -3.99 -16.53
CA TYR A 359 -7.03 -3.66 -17.78
C TYR A 359 -7.10 -4.80 -18.82
N GLY A 360 -6.97 -6.06 -18.36
CA GLY A 360 -6.97 -7.26 -19.20
C GLY A 360 -8.33 -7.66 -19.75
#